data_AF-A0A433C9V8-F1
#
_entry.id   AF-A0A433C9V8-F1
#
_cell.length_a   1.000
_cell.length_b   1.000
_cell.length_c   1.000
_cell.angle_alpha   90.00
_cell.angle_beta   90.00
_cell.angle_gamma   90.00
#
_symmetry.space_group_name_H-M   'P 1'
#
loop_
_entity.id
_entity.type
_entity.pdbx_description
1 polymer ?
#
loop_
_entity_poly.entity_id
_entity_poly.type
_entity_poly.pdbx_seq_one_letter_code
_entity_poly.pdbx_strand_id
1 'polypeptide(L)'
;MPQKTQYLVDQVLGRLVPEFERHGFVWYPDFAGNDPQEIGANEIPLQRRSGEEWPTVQICFLKGGWGPRFRITFSSLPEICKTVSKGEVSREMAIAVYGPAYFHLQRGIWKDRDSSEFGFNWMPLLLPTPGKFFRLIRYLINWRRYLDSEVDAALALLPVLFDIFDQGIPQEWIEHGFGSITSHVMLIHSWKLWELRRQRIRQVD
;
A
#
# COMPACT_ATOMS: atom_id res chain seq x y z
N MET A 1 -5.93 -16.58 -14.54
CA MET A 1 -5.75 -15.12 -14.35
C MET A 1 -5.77 -14.43 -15.73
N PRO A 2 -6.41 -13.26 -15.92
CA PRO A 2 -6.39 -12.55 -17.21
C PRO A 2 -4.98 -12.15 -17.65
N GLN A 3 -4.69 -12.14 -18.95
CA GLN A 3 -3.33 -11.90 -19.50
C GLN A 3 -2.70 -10.60 -19.00
N LYS A 4 -3.44 -9.49 -18.98
CA LYS A 4 -2.91 -8.19 -18.56
C LYS A 4 -2.61 -8.14 -17.05
N THR A 5 -3.38 -8.89 -16.26
CA THR A 5 -3.13 -9.05 -14.81
C THR A 5 -1.90 -9.91 -14.59
N GLN A 6 -1.77 -11.03 -15.30
CA GLN A 6 -0.58 -11.88 -15.21
C GLN A 6 0.68 -11.08 -15.56
N TYR A 7 0.65 -10.32 -16.66
CA TYR A 7 1.77 -9.47 -17.04
C TYR A 7 2.14 -8.45 -15.95
N LEU A 8 1.16 -7.78 -15.34
CA LEU A 8 1.44 -6.84 -14.25
C LEU A 8 2.07 -7.54 -13.04
N VAL A 9 1.57 -8.72 -12.67
CA VAL A 9 2.13 -9.56 -11.60
C VAL A 9 3.56 -9.94 -11.93
N ASP A 10 3.83 -10.39 -13.15
CA ASP A 10 5.18 -10.76 -13.61
C ASP A 10 6.14 -9.57 -13.54
N GLN A 11 5.70 -8.36 -13.93
CA GLN A 11 6.51 -7.15 -13.80
C GLN A 11 6.79 -6.78 -12.34
N VAL A 12 5.80 -6.91 -11.46
CA VAL A 12 5.99 -6.65 -10.02
C VAL A 12 6.96 -7.66 -9.41
N LEU A 13 6.78 -8.95 -9.68
CA LEU A 13 7.66 -10.01 -9.18
C LEU A 13 9.07 -9.94 -9.76
N GLY A 14 9.21 -9.60 -11.04
CA GLY A 14 10.51 -9.55 -11.71
C GLY A 14 11.30 -8.26 -11.48
N ARG A 15 10.65 -7.18 -11.06
CA ARG A 15 11.28 -5.85 -10.98
C ARG A 15 11.09 -5.16 -9.63
N LEU A 16 9.89 -5.16 -9.08
CA LEU A 16 9.57 -4.41 -7.85
C LEU A 16 9.97 -5.16 -6.59
N VAL A 17 9.60 -6.44 -6.47
CA VAL A 17 9.95 -7.28 -5.30
C VAL A 17 11.46 -7.41 -5.11
N PRO A 18 12.29 -7.61 -6.16
CA PRO A 18 13.73 -7.70 -5.99
C PRO A 18 14.37 -6.43 -5.42
N GLU A 19 13.78 -5.24 -5.63
CA GLU A 19 14.28 -4.03 -4.96
C GLU A 19 14.03 -4.10 -3.46
N PHE A 20 12.84 -4.50 -3.02
CA PHE A 20 12.58 -4.71 -1.59
C PHE A 20 13.54 -5.73 -0.98
N GLU A 21 13.77 -6.85 -1.66
CA GLU A 21 14.71 -7.89 -1.20
C GLU A 21 16.13 -7.37 -1.03
N ARG A 22 16.63 -6.55 -1.97
CA ARG A 22 17.95 -5.89 -1.86
C ARG A 22 18.07 -4.96 -0.67
N HIS A 23 16.95 -4.40 -0.21
CA HIS A 23 16.87 -3.55 0.97
C HIS A 23 16.52 -4.34 2.26
N GLY A 24 16.62 -5.67 2.22
CA GLY A 24 16.49 -6.55 3.39
C GLY A 24 15.05 -6.93 3.75
N PHE A 25 14.08 -6.65 2.88
CA PHE A 25 12.72 -7.13 3.08
C PHE A 25 12.57 -8.58 2.61
N VAL A 26 11.89 -9.40 3.41
CA VAL A 26 11.70 -10.82 3.14
C VAL A 26 10.23 -11.19 3.40
N TRP A 27 9.72 -12.15 2.62
CA TRP A 27 8.47 -12.82 2.97
C TRP A 27 8.75 -13.95 3.96
N TYR A 28 8.39 -13.73 5.23
CA TYR A 28 8.54 -14.74 6.27
C TYR A 28 7.34 -15.70 6.34
N PRO A 29 7.56 -17.00 6.61
CA PRO A 29 6.48 -17.97 6.74
C PRO A 29 5.51 -17.68 7.89
N ASP A 30 5.97 -17.15 9.01
CA ASP A 30 5.14 -16.82 10.18
C ASP A 30 4.34 -15.51 10.03
N PHE A 31 4.50 -14.79 8.92
CA PHE A 31 3.76 -13.56 8.64
C PHE A 31 2.25 -13.80 8.73
N ALA A 32 1.53 -12.85 9.33
CA ALA A 32 0.10 -12.96 9.63
C ALA A 32 -0.30 -14.19 10.47
N GLY A 33 0.66 -14.85 11.15
CA GLY A 33 0.41 -16.08 11.88
C GLY A 33 0.02 -17.26 10.98
N ASN A 34 0.41 -17.25 9.70
CA ASN A 34 -0.05 -18.19 8.68
C ASN A 34 -1.57 -18.22 8.46
N ASP A 35 -2.30 -17.16 8.86
CA ASP A 35 -3.75 -17.11 8.68
C ASP A 35 -4.09 -16.71 7.23
N PRO A 36 -4.68 -17.62 6.42
CA PRO A 36 -5.03 -17.32 5.03
C PRO A 36 -6.18 -16.32 4.90
N GLN A 37 -6.86 -15.97 5.98
CA GLN A 37 -7.85 -14.89 5.99
C GLN A 37 -7.21 -13.50 6.14
N GLU A 38 -5.99 -13.43 6.67
CA GLU A 38 -5.25 -12.18 6.90
C GLU A 38 -4.43 -11.77 5.67
N ILE A 39 -3.89 -12.74 4.94
CA ILE A 39 -3.15 -12.52 3.69
C ILE A 39 -3.98 -13.05 2.53
N GLY A 40 -4.55 -12.15 1.73
CA GLY A 40 -5.23 -12.56 0.51
C GLY A 40 -4.27 -13.27 -0.46
N ALA A 41 -4.76 -14.26 -1.21
CA ALA A 41 -4.00 -14.94 -2.28
C ALA A 41 -3.49 -14.03 -3.42
N ASN A 42 -3.74 -12.73 -3.32
CA ASN A 42 -3.38 -11.67 -4.25
C ASN A 42 -2.44 -10.65 -3.60
N GLU A 43 -1.72 -11.05 -2.55
CA GLU A 43 -0.83 -10.17 -1.80
C GLU A 43 0.57 -10.75 -1.70
N ILE A 44 1.56 -9.85 -1.70
CA ILE A 44 2.96 -10.17 -1.43
C ILE A 44 3.34 -9.41 -0.17
N PRO A 45 3.43 -10.10 0.99
CA PRO A 45 3.87 -9.49 2.23
C PRO A 45 5.40 -9.50 2.32
N LEU A 46 5.97 -8.39 2.77
CA LEU A 46 7.40 -8.17 2.85
C LEU A 46 7.71 -7.43 4.15
N GLN A 47 8.66 -7.94 4.92
CA GLN A 47 9.04 -7.35 6.20
C GLN A 47 10.56 -7.29 6.33
N ARG A 48 11.08 -6.19 6.89
CA ARG A 48 12.48 -6.06 7.30
C ARG A 48 12.54 -6.14 8.82
N ARG A 49 12.92 -7.30 9.36
CA ARG A 49 12.94 -7.56 10.82
C ARG A 49 14.19 -7.00 11.50
N SER A 50 14.26 -5.68 11.61
CA SER A 50 15.40 -4.99 12.24
C SER A 50 14.94 -3.75 12.99
N GLY A 51 15.57 -3.47 14.14
CA GLY A 51 15.28 -2.30 14.97
C GLY A 51 14.08 -2.47 15.91
N GLU A 52 13.70 -1.36 16.55
CA GLU A 52 12.58 -1.27 17.48
C GLU A 52 11.22 -1.36 16.75
N GLU A 53 11.14 -0.75 15.58
CA GLU A 53 9.98 -0.87 14.69
C GLU A 53 10.39 -1.60 13.41
N TRP A 54 9.60 -2.59 12.99
CA TRP A 54 9.87 -3.38 11.80
C TRP A 54 9.13 -2.84 10.58
N PRO A 55 9.86 -2.32 9.57
CA PRO A 55 9.28 -1.96 8.29
C PRO A 55 8.51 -3.13 7.68
N THR A 56 7.23 -2.89 7.37
CA THR A 56 6.34 -3.89 6.80
C THR A 56 5.61 -3.31 5.60
N VAL A 57 5.61 -4.06 4.50
CA VAL A 57 4.98 -3.72 3.24
C VAL A 57 4.07 -4.86 2.78
N GLN A 58 2.91 -4.51 2.26
CA GLN A 58 2.02 -5.44 1.56
C GLN A 58 1.73 -4.91 0.16
N ILE A 59 2.12 -5.67 -0.86
CA ILE A 59 1.78 -5.38 -2.24
C ILE A 59 0.51 -6.16 -2.58
N CYS A 60 -0.61 -5.46 -2.72
CA CYS A 60 -1.93 -6.07 -2.96
C CYS A 60 -2.38 -5.87 -4.41
N PHE A 61 -2.59 -6.95 -5.16
CA PHE A 61 -3.19 -6.94 -6.50
C PHE A 61 -4.72 -6.89 -6.39
N LEU A 62 -5.34 -5.78 -6.77
CA LEU A 62 -6.75 -5.56 -6.43
C LEU A 62 -7.69 -6.37 -7.34
N LYS A 63 -8.61 -7.09 -6.71
CA LYS A 63 -9.70 -7.85 -7.38
C LYS A 63 -10.88 -6.94 -7.72
N GLY A 64 -11.76 -7.40 -8.61
CA GLY A 64 -13.07 -6.75 -8.85
C GLY A 64 -13.03 -5.40 -9.54
N GLY A 65 -11.93 -5.07 -10.25
CA GLY A 65 -11.82 -3.88 -11.08
C GLY A 65 -11.76 -4.23 -12.57
N TRP A 66 -12.12 -3.26 -13.42
CA TRP A 66 -12.11 -3.38 -14.87
C TRP A 66 -10.69 -3.42 -15.51
N GLY A 67 -9.62 -3.44 -14.70
CA GLY A 67 -8.24 -3.46 -15.20
C GLY A 67 -7.23 -3.95 -14.14
N PRO A 68 -6.02 -4.31 -14.58
CA PRO A 68 -4.96 -4.80 -13.70
C PRO A 68 -4.35 -3.63 -12.93
N ARG A 69 -4.25 -3.80 -11.62
CA ARG A 69 -3.75 -2.77 -10.71
C ARG A 69 -3.25 -3.39 -9.42
N PHE A 70 -2.33 -2.70 -8.76
CA PHE A 70 -1.82 -3.07 -7.45
C PHE A 70 -1.72 -1.85 -6.56
N ARG A 71 -1.53 -2.11 -5.27
CA ARG A 71 -1.34 -1.09 -4.24
C ARG A 71 -0.21 -1.52 -3.33
N ILE A 72 0.56 -0.55 -2.85
CA ILE A 72 1.59 -0.77 -1.83
C ILE A 72 1.09 -0.15 -0.53
N THR A 73 0.78 -1.00 0.44
CA THR A 73 0.45 -0.62 1.80
C THR A 73 1.69 -0.77 2.66
N PHE A 74 1.96 0.17 3.56
CA PHE A 74 3.13 0.10 4.43
C PHE A 74 2.86 0.62 5.84
N SER A 75 3.67 0.14 6.78
CA SER A 75 3.65 0.54 8.19
C SER A 75 4.97 0.16 8.89
N SER A 76 5.23 0.74 10.05
CA SER A 76 6.29 0.36 10.98
C SER A 76 5.65 -0.36 12.17
N LEU A 77 6.04 -1.62 12.38
CA LEU A 77 5.42 -2.50 13.38
C LEU A 77 6.23 -2.52 14.68
N PRO A 78 5.72 -1.97 15.80
CA PRO A 78 6.35 -2.08 17.10
C PRO A 78 6.21 -3.50 17.65
N GLU A 79 6.91 -3.84 18.73
CA GLU A 79 6.88 -5.18 19.36
C GLU A 79 5.46 -5.74 19.54
N ILE A 80 4.54 -4.90 20.03
CA ILE A 80 3.14 -5.24 20.21
C ILE A 80 2.28 -4.42 19.24
N CYS A 81 1.68 -5.13 18.30
CA CYS A 81 0.70 -4.63 17.37
C CYS A 81 -0.73 -4.83 17.90
N LYS A 82 -1.72 -4.15 17.34
CA LYS A 82 -3.14 -4.25 17.74
C LYS A 82 -4.01 -4.53 16.52
N THR A 83 -5.01 -5.35 16.74
CA THR A 83 -6.04 -5.64 15.74
C THR A 83 -7.41 -5.32 16.33
N VAL A 84 -8.38 -4.99 15.48
CA VAL A 84 -9.74 -4.66 15.94
C VAL A 84 -10.45 -5.87 16.55
N SER A 85 -10.11 -7.09 16.10
CA SER A 85 -10.82 -8.33 16.41
C SER A 85 -10.08 -9.27 17.37
N LYS A 86 -8.75 -9.34 17.30
CA LYS A 86 -7.89 -10.31 18.01
C LYS A 86 -7.14 -9.70 19.20
N GLY A 87 -7.19 -8.38 19.38
CA GLY A 87 -6.49 -7.70 20.48
C GLY A 87 -5.02 -7.45 20.14
N GLU A 88 -4.13 -7.71 21.09
CA GLU A 88 -2.69 -7.54 20.91
C GLU A 88 -2.09 -8.74 20.16
N VAL A 89 -1.19 -8.47 19.21
CA VAL A 89 -0.50 -9.47 18.41
C VAL A 89 0.98 -9.10 18.28
N SER A 90 1.87 -10.09 18.23
CA SER A 90 3.30 -9.80 18.03
C SER A 90 3.57 -9.36 16.59
N ARG A 91 4.62 -8.54 16.39
CA ARG A 91 4.98 -8.01 15.08
C ARG A 91 5.39 -9.04 14.02
N GLU A 92 5.81 -10.24 14.43
CA GLU A 92 6.09 -11.36 13.53
C GLU A 92 4.82 -11.84 12.83
N MET A 93 3.72 -11.88 13.58
CA MET A 93 2.40 -12.34 13.13
C MET A 93 1.51 -11.20 12.67
N ALA A 94 2.03 -9.97 12.64
CA ALA A 94 1.26 -8.79 12.29
C ALA A 94 1.36 -8.48 10.78
N ILE A 95 0.29 -7.91 10.24
CA ILE A 95 0.26 -7.36 8.88
C ILE A 95 0.38 -5.82 8.94
N ALA A 96 0.63 -5.17 7.81
CA ALA A 96 0.88 -3.73 7.77
C ALA A 96 -0.25 -2.91 8.43
N VAL A 97 -1.50 -3.36 8.30
CA VAL A 97 -2.66 -2.65 8.89
C VAL A 97 -2.75 -2.75 10.42
N TYR A 98 -1.89 -3.56 11.05
CA TYR A 98 -1.78 -3.72 12.51
C TYR A 98 -0.68 -2.85 13.12
N GLY A 99 -0.07 -1.95 12.34
CA GLY A 99 0.77 -0.92 12.93
C GLY A 99 -0.04 0.21 13.56
N PRO A 100 0.61 1.08 14.37
CA PRO A 100 -0.03 2.25 14.98
C PRO A 100 -0.71 3.16 13.96
N ALA A 101 -0.10 3.27 12.77
CA ALA A 101 -0.68 3.85 11.57
C ALA A 101 -0.27 3.04 10.35
N TYR A 102 -1.11 3.03 9.32
CA TYR A 102 -0.73 2.46 8.03
C TYR A 102 -1.13 3.37 6.87
N PHE A 103 -0.32 3.24 5.82
CA PHE A 103 -0.28 4.18 4.73
C PHE A 103 -0.39 3.45 3.40
N HIS A 104 -0.87 4.16 2.39
CA HIS A 104 -0.67 3.73 1.01
C HIS A 104 0.36 4.63 0.34
N LEU A 105 1.25 4.01 -0.43
CA LEU A 105 2.10 4.73 -1.36
C LEU A 105 1.23 5.25 -2.52
N GLN A 106 1.41 6.51 -2.87
CA GLN A 106 0.68 7.19 -3.94
C GLN A 106 1.63 7.61 -5.04
N ARG A 107 1.18 7.46 -6.28
CA ARG A 107 1.93 7.87 -7.46
C ARG A 107 2.14 9.40 -7.57
N GLY A 108 1.41 10.21 -6.78
CA GLY A 108 1.43 11.66 -6.87
C GLY A 108 0.02 12.27 -6.92
N ILE A 109 -0.16 13.48 -6.38
CA ILE A 109 -1.35 14.33 -6.58
C ILE A 109 -1.28 15.02 -7.96
N TRP A 110 -1.01 14.27 -9.03
CA TRP A 110 -1.00 14.84 -10.39
C TRP A 110 -2.42 14.82 -10.97
N LYS A 111 -3.06 16.01 -11.00
CA LYS A 111 -4.28 16.49 -11.72
C LYS A 111 -5.57 15.65 -11.74
N ASP A 112 -5.50 14.35 -11.52
CA ASP A 112 -6.62 13.45 -11.33
C ASP A 112 -6.49 12.89 -9.91
N ARG A 113 -7.06 13.64 -8.95
CA ARG A 113 -7.16 13.24 -7.54
C ARG A 113 -7.61 11.77 -7.44
N ASP A 114 -7.06 11.04 -6.46
CA ASP A 114 -7.69 9.86 -5.83
C ASP A 114 -7.27 8.45 -6.25
N SER A 115 -6.02 8.16 -6.68
CA SER A 115 -5.58 6.75 -6.66
C SER A 115 -4.22 6.50 -6.02
N SER A 116 -4.24 5.86 -4.86
CA SER A 116 -3.11 5.12 -4.27
C SER A 116 -2.79 3.81 -5.02
N GLU A 117 -3.41 3.61 -6.16
CA GLU A 117 -3.32 2.39 -6.97
C GLU A 117 -2.41 2.66 -8.18
N PHE A 118 -1.53 1.69 -8.46
CA PHE A 118 -0.69 1.65 -9.65
C PHE A 118 -1.34 0.73 -10.67
N GLY A 119 -1.40 1.15 -11.93
CA GLY A 119 -1.98 0.37 -13.02
C GLY A 119 -3.17 1.05 -13.68
N PHE A 120 -4.13 0.25 -14.11
CA PHE A 120 -5.27 0.73 -14.90
C PHE A 120 -6.60 0.44 -14.20
N ASN A 121 -7.38 1.50 -14.00
CA ASN A 121 -8.76 1.42 -13.51
C ASN A 121 -9.69 2.08 -14.54
N TRP A 122 -10.70 1.38 -15.04
CA TRP A 122 -11.68 1.99 -15.95
C TRP A 122 -12.74 2.83 -15.24
N MET A 123 -12.98 2.64 -13.93
CA MET A 123 -14.05 3.36 -13.21
C MET A 123 -13.96 4.89 -13.32
N PRO A 124 -12.78 5.53 -13.19
CA PRO A 124 -12.66 6.97 -13.33
C PRO A 124 -12.99 7.51 -14.73
N LEU A 125 -13.07 6.65 -15.76
CA LEU A 125 -13.30 7.01 -17.17
C LEU A 125 -14.78 7.26 -17.51
N LEU A 126 -15.71 6.96 -16.60
CA LEU A 126 -17.11 7.33 -16.76
C LEU A 126 -17.34 8.86 -16.65
N LEU A 127 -16.32 9.62 -16.25
CA LEU A 127 -16.30 11.08 -16.23
C LEU A 127 -15.20 11.59 -17.18
N PRO A 128 -15.55 12.21 -18.32
CA PRO A 128 -14.61 12.51 -19.39
C PRO A 128 -13.83 13.78 -19.06
N THR A 129 -12.68 13.65 -18.38
CA THR A 129 -11.66 14.70 -18.38
C THR A 129 -10.62 14.39 -19.47
N PRO A 130 -10.04 15.42 -20.14
CA PRO A 130 -9.09 15.19 -21.22
C PRO A 130 -7.92 14.28 -20.83
N GLY A 131 -7.38 14.43 -19.62
CA GLY A 131 -6.28 13.60 -19.12
C GLY A 131 -6.64 12.11 -19.01
N LYS A 132 -7.86 11.80 -18.59
CA LYS A 132 -8.37 10.44 -18.44
C LYS A 132 -8.58 9.75 -19.78
N PHE A 133 -9.07 10.47 -20.80
CA PHE A 133 -9.21 9.94 -22.16
C PHE A 133 -7.85 9.57 -22.77
N PHE A 134 -6.82 10.41 -22.62
CA PHE A 134 -5.47 10.09 -23.11
C PHE A 134 -4.88 8.85 -22.44
N ARG A 135 -5.10 8.66 -21.12
CA ARG A 135 -4.66 7.44 -20.42
C ARG A 135 -5.34 6.20 -20.97
N LEU A 136 -6.64 6.27 -21.28
CA LEU A 136 -7.37 5.18 -21.91
C LEU A 136 -6.79 4.84 -23.29
N ILE A 137 -6.63 5.83 -24.17
CA ILE A 137 -6.09 5.61 -25.52
C ILE A 137 -4.69 5.00 -25.45
N ARG A 138 -3.81 5.53 -24.58
CA ARG A 138 -2.47 4.98 -24.38
C ARG A 138 -2.53 3.51 -23.94
N TYR A 139 -3.43 3.17 -23.01
CA TYR A 139 -3.61 1.79 -22.56
C TYR A 139 -4.17 0.89 -23.67
N LEU A 140 -5.11 1.36 -24.49
CA LEU A 140 -5.66 0.57 -25.60
C LEU A 140 -4.62 0.31 -26.69
N ILE A 141 -3.77 1.30 -27.02
CA ILE A 141 -2.74 1.19 -28.05
C ILE A 141 -1.57 0.30 -27.58
N ASN A 142 -1.07 0.52 -26.35
CA ASN A 142 0.08 -0.20 -25.84
C ASN A 142 -0.01 -0.40 -24.32
N TRP A 143 -0.88 -1.35 -23.92
CA TRP A 143 -1.12 -1.67 -22.52
C TRP A 143 0.15 -2.15 -21.80
N ARG A 144 1.09 -2.82 -22.47
CA ARG A 144 2.35 -3.29 -21.86
C ARG A 144 3.20 -2.12 -21.40
N ARG A 145 3.54 -1.21 -22.32
CA ARG A 145 4.31 0.01 -22.00
C ARG A 145 3.60 0.90 -20.98
N TYR A 146 2.27 0.89 -20.97
CA TYR A 146 1.51 1.56 -19.92
C TYR A 146 1.76 0.91 -18.55
N LEU A 147 1.59 -0.41 -18.43
CA LEU A 147 1.80 -1.12 -17.17
C LEU A 147 3.26 -1.07 -16.71
N ASP A 148 4.22 -1.15 -17.63
CA ASP A 148 5.64 -0.97 -17.33
C ASP A 148 5.86 0.40 -16.67
N SER A 149 5.28 1.47 -17.22
CA SER A 149 5.42 2.81 -16.64
C SER A 149 4.75 2.99 -15.28
N GLU A 150 3.72 2.17 -14.97
CA GLU A 150 3.10 2.17 -13.64
C GLU A 150 3.99 1.44 -12.62
N VAL A 151 4.68 0.38 -13.04
CA VAL A 151 5.71 -0.29 -12.21
C VAL A 151 6.94 0.62 -12.05
N ASP A 152 7.38 1.31 -13.11
CA ASP A 152 8.48 2.29 -13.05
C ASP A 152 8.17 3.41 -12.06
N ALA A 153 6.92 3.88 -12.03
CA ALA A 153 6.49 4.90 -11.08
C ALA A 153 6.51 4.39 -9.63
N ALA A 154 6.16 3.12 -9.38
CA ALA A 154 6.30 2.51 -8.06
C ALA A 154 7.78 2.36 -7.66
N LEU A 155 8.63 1.89 -8.58
CA LEU A 155 10.08 1.76 -8.39
C LEU A 155 10.72 3.10 -8.02
N ALA A 156 10.36 4.18 -8.73
CA ALA A 156 10.90 5.51 -8.48
C ALA A 156 10.55 6.07 -7.09
N LEU A 157 9.52 5.52 -6.42
CA LEU A 157 9.10 5.93 -5.08
C LEU A 157 9.69 5.06 -3.96
N LEU A 158 10.32 3.93 -4.30
CA LEU A 158 10.93 3.07 -3.29
C LEU A 158 12.03 3.76 -2.46
N PRO A 159 12.93 4.59 -3.04
CA PRO A 159 13.90 5.32 -2.23
C PRO A 159 13.25 6.18 -1.15
N VAL A 160 12.16 6.89 -1.49
CA VAL A 160 11.40 7.70 -0.53
C VAL A 160 10.79 6.82 0.56
N LEU A 161 10.25 5.66 0.19
CA LEU A 161 9.70 4.70 1.15
C LEU A 161 10.78 4.15 2.10
N PHE A 162 11.96 3.82 1.57
CA PHE A 162 13.08 3.32 2.37
C PHE A 162 13.63 4.40 3.31
N ASP A 163 13.76 5.65 2.83
CA ASP A 163 14.16 6.78 3.68
C ASP A 163 13.19 6.99 4.84
N ILE A 164 11.87 6.87 4.60
CA ILE A 164 10.86 6.93 5.67
C ILE A 164 11.10 5.85 6.72
N PHE A 165 11.42 4.62 6.29
CA PHE A 165 11.68 3.53 7.23
C PHE A 165 13.00 3.69 8.00
N ASP A 166 14.04 4.19 7.35
CA ASP A 166 15.35 4.38 7.96
C ASP A 166 15.36 5.55 8.95
N GLN A 167 14.53 6.58 8.70
CA GLN A 167 14.37 7.75 9.59
C GLN A 167 13.29 7.55 10.66
N GLY A 168 12.43 6.54 10.51
CA GLY A 168 11.23 6.35 11.31
C GLY A 168 10.04 7.16 10.79
N ILE A 169 8.82 6.63 11.00
CA ILE A 169 7.60 7.32 10.58
C ILE A 169 7.39 8.56 11.47
N PRO A 170 7.26 9.77 10.91
CA PRO A 170 7.09 10.97 11.71
C PRO A 170 5.83 10.89 12.59
N GLN A 171 5.96 11.29 13.86
CA GLN A 171 4.85 11.23 14.82
C GLN A 171 3.66 12.08 14.36
N GLU A 172 3.91 13.22 13.71
CA GLU A 172 2.85 14.06 13.13
C GLU A 172 2.03 13.34 12.04
N TRP A 173 2.59 12.33 11.36
CA TRP A 173 1.85 11.56 10.35
C TRP A 173 0.82 10.64 10.99
N ILE A 174 1.11 10.11 12.19
CA ILE A 174 0.20 9.26 12.97
C ILE A 174 -0.99 10.08 13.48
N GLU A 175 -0.79 11.38 13.68
CA GLU A 175 -1.78 12.33 14.21
C GLU A 175 -2.52 13.12 13.12
N HIS A 176 -2.06 13.04 11.88
CA HIS A 176 -2.64 13.72 10.74
C HIS A 176 -4.08 13.26 10.47
N GLY A 177 -4.96 14.14 9.99
CA GLY A 177 -6.29 13.72 9.54
C GLY A 177 -6.20 12.66 8.42
N PHE A 178 -7.16 11.74 8.32
CA PHE A 178 -7.16 10.75 7.23
C PHE A 178 -7.04 11.43 5.85
N GLY A 179 -6.21 10.89 4.96
CA GLY A 179 -5.96 11.47 3.64
C GLY A 179 -4.48 11.59 3.27
N SER A 180 -4.20 12.33 2.20
CA SER A 180 -2.83 12.58 1.72
C SER A 180 -2.05 13.41 2.73
N ILE A 181 -0.91 12.88 3.17
CA ILE A 181 0.06 13.58 4.01
C ILE A 181 1.07 14.31 3.13
N THR A 182 1.57 13.61 2.11
CA THR A 182 2.46 14.16 1.09
C THR A 182 1.87 13.91 -0.30
N SER A 183 2.59 14.32 -1.34
CA SER A 183 2.21 13.93 -2.71
C SER A 183 2.22 12.42 -2.92
N HIS A 184 2.98 11.66 -2.11
CA HIS A 184 3.25 10.24 -2.32
C HIS A 184 2.84 9.34 -1.16
N VAL A 185 2.31 9.89 -0.08
CA VAL A 185 1.91 9.13 1.11
C VAL A 185 0.51 9.54 1.52
N MET A 186 -0.36 8.55 1.70
CA MET A 186 -1.70 8.73 2.22
C MET A 186 -1.89 7.90 3.48
N LEU A 187 -2.30 8.57 4.56
CA LEU A 187 -2.76 7.92 5.77
C LEU A 187 -4.15 7.33 5.57
N ILE A 188 -4.26 6.03 5.82
CA ILE A 188 -5.53 5.30 5.72
C ILE A 188 -6.11 5.06 7.09
N HIS A 189 -5.26 4.73 8.06
CA HIS A 189 -5.69 4.49 9.43
C HIS A 189 -4.61 4.88 10.44
N SER A 190 -5.07 5.28 11.64
CA SER A 190 -4.25 5.47 12.84
C SER A 190 -5.09 5.08 14.05
N TRP A 191 -4.56 4.25 14.95
CA TRP A 191 -5.28 3.89 16.18
C TRP A 191 -5.55 5.10 17.04
N LYS A 192 -4.61 6.05 17.10
CA LYS A 192 -4.76 7.28 17.88
C LYS A 192 -5.99 8.08 17.44
N LEU A 193 -6.19 8.23 16.13
CA LEU A 193 -7.38 8.89 15.59
C LEU A 193 -8.66 8.10 15.86
N TRP A 194 -8.59 6.77 15.82
CA TRP A 194 -9.72 5.91 16.07
C TRP A 194 -10.16 5.92 17.55
N GLU A 195 -9.20 5.98 18.47
CA GLU A 195 -9.43 6.19 19.91
C GLU A 195 -10.04 7.56 20.18
N LEU A 196 -9.49 8.63 19.60
CA LEU A 196 -10.06 9.98 19.70
C LEU A 196 -11.51 10.05 19.18
N ARG A 197 -11.80 9.37 18.07
CA ARG A 197 -13.17 9.29 17.53
C ARG A 197 -14.11 8.52 18.47
N ARG A 198 -13.67 7.40 19.04
CA ARG A 198 -14.46 6.64 20.04
C ARG A 198 -14.73 7.44 21.30
N GLN A 199 -13.76 8.21 21.79
CA GLN A 199 -13.93 9.08 22.95
C GLN A 199 -14.94 10.20 22.69
N ARG A 200 -14.92 10.84 21.50
CA ARG A 200 -15.92 11.86 21.15
C ARG A 200 -17.34 11.30 21.07
N ILE A 201 -17.53 10.10 20.50
CA ILE A 201 -18.85 9.48 20.41
C ILE A 201 -19.43 9.25 21.82
N ARG A 202 -18.60 8.73 22.75
CA ARG A 202 -19.01 8.49 24.15
C ARG A 202 -19.27 9.76 24.98
N GLN A 203 -18.91 10.94 24.49
CA GLN A 203 -19.19 12.22 25.17
C GLN A 203 -20.48 12.88 24.69
N VAL A 204 -21.09 12.35 23.62
CA VAL A 204 -22.34 12.85 23.03
C VAL A 204 -23.55 11.99 23.46
N ASP A 205 -23.27 10.85 24.10
CA ASP A 205 -24.25 9.98 24.78
C ASP A 205 -24.27 10.28 26.29
#